data_AF-A0A9D7TQT8-F1
#
_entry.id   AF-A0A9D7TQT8-F1
#
_cell.length_a   1.000
_cell.length_b   1.000
_cell.length_c   1.000
_cell.angle_alpha   90.00
_cell.angle_beta   90.00
_cell.angle_gamma   90.00
#
_symmetry.space_group_name_H-M   'P 1'
#
loop_
_entity.id
_entity.type
_entity.pdbx_description
1 polymer ?
#
loop_
_entity_poly.entity_id
_entity_poly.type
_entity_poly.pdbx_seq_one_letter_code
_entity_poly.pdbx_strand_id
1 'polypeptide(L)'
;MMYNTMQSTYADENNASNYFKLKELIQKYIHLFPEDEQKEIYATAISYCVNKVNKGDFTFQKETFFIYKETIENDNLLIGGIISQTDFRNVIFFALRVNEFDWAENFIYEYSQYLDPKYKDNAVEFSLARLEFYRKNFGKVLDHLNKVSYDDVWYTLGTKALQIASYYELDEFDAWSPICRHSKCISDVKNH
;
A
#
# COMPACT_ATOMS: atom_id res chain seq x y z
N MET A 1 24.95 -17.83 -4.51
CA MET A 1 24.26 -17.99 -3.19
C MET A 1 22.97 -17.19 -3.15
N MET A 2 22.99 -15.89 -3.46
CA MET A 2 21.80 -15.03 -3.57
C MET A 2 20.71 -15.60 -4.48
N TYR A 3 21.05 -15.89 -5.75
CA TYR A 3 20.13 -16.49 -6.72
C TYR A 3 19.46 -17.78 -6.24
N ASN A 4 20.21 -18.68 -5.60
CA ASN A 4 19.64 -19.92 -5.07
C ASN A 4 18.65 -19.65 -3.94
N THR A 5 18.94 -18.69 -3.05
CA THR A 5 18.02 -18.29 -1.97
C THR A 5 16.78 -17.57 -2.52
N MET A 6 16.92 -16.76 -3.57
CA MET A 6 15.80 -16.16 -4.29
C MET A 6 14.86 -17.23 -4.86
N GLN A 7 15.41 -18.22 -5.56
CA GLN A 7 14.64 -19.35 -6.12
C GLN A 7 13.98 -20.19 -5.02
N SER A 8 14.66 -20.46 -3.90
CA SER A 8 14.06 -21.18 -2.77
C SER A 8 12.96 -20.37 -2.07
N THR A 9 13.08 -19.05 -2.02
CA THR A 9 12.04 -18.16 -1.45
C THR A 9 10.80 -18.16 -2.33
N TYR A 10 10.99 -18.20 -3.66
CA TYR A 10 9.91 -18.33 -4.62
C TYR A 10 9.25 -19.72 -4.58
N ALA A 11 10.05 -20.79 -4.45
CA ALA A 11 9.58 -22.17 -4.51
C ALA A 11 8.92 -22.68 -3.22
N ASP A 12 9.32 -22.16 -2.05
CA ASP A 12 8.80 -22.61 -0.75
C ASP A 12 8.23 -21.43 0.04
N GLU A 13 6.97 -21.11 -0.28
CA GLU A 13 6.21 -20.06 0.39
C GLU A 13 5.92 -20.34 1.87
N ASN A 14 6.11 -21.57 2.35
CA ASN A 14 5.85 -21.94 3.74
C ASN A 14 7.07 -21.74 4.63
N ASN A 15 8.27 -21.73 4.06
CA ASN A 15 9.50 -21.60 4.80
C ASN A 15 9.97 -20.14 4.94
N ALA A 16 9.57 -19.50 6.04
CA ALA A 16 9.98 -18.13 6.37
C ALA A 16 11.50 -17.97 6.52
N SER A 17 12.24 -19.04 6.82
CA SER A 17 13.70 -18.99 6.95
C SER A 17 14.40 -18.58 5.66
N ASN A 18 13.85 -18.98 4.50
CA ASN A 18 14.39 -18.59 3.20
C ASN A 18 14.29 -17.08 2.98
N TYR A 19 13.16 -16.48 3.35
CA TYR A 19 12.98 -15.03 3.31
C TYR A 19 13.95 -14.31 4.24
N PHE A 20 14.06 -14.72 5.51
CA PHE A 20 14.97 -14.05 6.45
C PHE A 20 16.43 -14.12 6.00
N LYS A 21 16.83 -15.26 5.42
CA LYS A 21 18.14 -15.39 4.79
C LYS A 21 18.30 -14.48 3.57
N LEU A 22 17.28 -14.35 2.73
CA LEU A 22 17.30 -13.42 1.60
C LEU A 22 17.44 -11.97 2.08
N LYS A 23 16.68 -11.57 3.10
CA LYS A 23 16.78 -10.26 3.75
C LYS A 23 18.20 -9.96 4.22
N GLU A 24 18.83 -10.88 4.95
CA GLU A 24 20.23 -10.71 5.39
C GLU A 24 21.20 -10.55 4.22
N LEU A 25 21.00 -11.32 3.14
CA LEU A 25 21.84 -11.23 1.95
C LEU A 25 21.64 -9.90 1.22
N ILE A 26 20.40 -9.39 1.11
CA ILE A 26 20.08 -8.08 0.53
C ILE A 26 20.88 -7.00 1.26
N GLN A 27 20.71 -6.89 2.58
CA GLN A 27 21.37 -5.86 3.38
C GLN A 27 22.90 -5.86 3.23
N LYS A 28 23.49 -7.05 3.04
CA LYS A 28 24.94 -7.20 2.98
C LYS A 28 25.53 -7.04 1.58
N TYR A 29 24.79 -7.43 0.54
CA TYR A 29 25.38 -7.66 -0.78
C TYR A 29 24.61 -7.02 -1.94
N ILE A 30 23.47 -6.38 -1.73
CA ILE A 30 22.62 -5.86 -2.82
C ILE A 30 23.38 -4.90 -3.76
N HIS A 31 24.23 -4.03 -3.20
CA HIS A 31 25.06 -3.07 -3.94
C HIS A 31 26.09 -3.70 -4.89
N LEU A 32 26.36 -5.01 -4.76
CA LEU A 32 27.27 -5.74 -5.65
C LEU A 32 26.60 -6.20 -6.95
N PHE A 33 25.28 -6.10 -7.03
CA PHE A 33 24.50 -6.55 -8.17
C PHE A 33 24.21 -5.37 -9.13
N PRO A 34 24.09 -5.61 -10.44
CA PRO A 34 23.50 -4.66 -11.37
C PRO A 34 22.10 -4.20 -10.94
N GLU A 35 21.72 -2.98 -11.31
CA GLU A 35 20.45 -2.35 -10.88
C GLU A 35 19.20 -3.18 -11.28
N ASP A 36 19.21 -3.78 -12.47
CA ASP A 36 18.15 -4.69 -12.94
C ASP A 36 18.03 -5.93 -12.05
N GLU A 37 19.15 -6.54 -11.67
CA GLU A 37 19.18 -7.68 -10.76
C GLU A 37 18.73 -7.29 -9.34
N GLN A 38 19.12 -6.09 -8.86
CA GLN A 38 18.68 -5.59 -7.56
C GLN A 38 17.15 -5.46 -7.50
N LYS A 39 16.53 -4.89 -8.54
CA LYS A 39 15.07 -4.75 -8.66
C LYS A 39 14.36 -6.10 -8.59
N GLU A 40 14.86 -7.11 -9.28
CA GLU A 40 14.30 -8.47 -9.24
C GLU A 40 14.40 -9.10 -7.84
N ILE A 41 15.52 -8.89 -7.15
CA ILE A 41 15.73 -9.39 -5.79
C ILE A 41 14.74 -8.72 -4.82
N TYR A 42 14.61 -7.40 -4.87
CA TYR A 42 13.64 -6.67 -4.04
C TYR A 42 12.20 -7.07 -4.36
N ALA A 43 11.84 -7.17 -5.64
CA ALA A 43 10.51 -7.60 -6.07
C ALA A 43 10.17 -9.00 -5.52
N THR A 44 11.14 -9.92 -5.50
CA THR A 44 10.96 -11.26 -4.93
C THR A 44 10.69 -11.20 -3.43
N ALA A 45 11.49 -10.43 -2.68
CA ALA A 45 11.32 -10.27 -1.24
C ALA A 45 9.97 -9.62 -0.89
N ILE A 46 9.59 -8.54 -1.58
CA ILE A 46 8.31 -7.85 -1.39
C ILE A 46 7.15 -8.81 -1.69
N SER A 47 7.20 -9.51 -2.83
CA SER A 47 6.13 -10.43 -3.24
C SER A 47 5.91 -11.53 -2.21
N TYR A 48 6.99 -12.08 -1.64
CA TYR A 48 6.92 -13.06 -0.57
C TYR A 48 6.19 -12.49 0.66
N CYS A 49 6.60 -11.32 1.16
CA CYS A 49 6.00 -10.73 2.34
C CYS A 49 4.53 -10.36 2.12
N VAL A 50 4.21 -9.78 0.96
CA VAL A 50 2.83 -9.44 0.59
C VAL A 50 1.95 -10.69 0.55
N ASN A 51 2.45 -11.79 -0.02
CA ASN A 51 1.72 -13.07 -0.05
C ASN A 51 1.45 -13.59 1.38
N LYS A 52 2.43 -13.50 2.29
CA LYS A 52 2.23 -13.86 3.71
C LYS A 52 1.14 -13.01 4.37
N VAL A 53 1.15 -11.70 4.16
CA VAL A 53 0.13 -10.79 4.70
C VAL A 53 -1.26 -11.12 4.12
N ASN A 54 -1.35 -11.42 2.82
CA ASN A 54 -2.61 -11.80 2.18
C ASN A 54 -3.17 -13.13 2.70
N LYS A 55 -2.30 -14.04 3.18
CA LYS A 55 -2.68 -15.28 3.88
C LYS A 55 -3.02 -15.09 5.36
N GLY A 56 -3.03 -13.84 5.84
CA GLY A 56 -3.40 -13.49 7.22
C GLY A 56 -2.23 -13.45 8.21
N ASP A 57 -0.99 -13.67 7.75
CA ASP A 57 0.19 -13.54 8.61
C ASP A 57 0.64 -12.06 8.67
N PHE A 58 -0.01 -11.32 9.57
CA PHE A 58 0.26 -9.89 9.74
C PHE A 58 1.62 -9.58 10.38
N THR A 59 2.37 -10.58 10.85
CA THR A 59 3.75 -10.35 11.32
C THR A 59 4.65 -9.83 10.19
N PHE A 60 4.33 -10.19 8.95
CA PHE A 60 5.03 -9.73 7.76
C PHE A 60 4.71 -8.30 7.33
N GLN A 61 3.79 -7.58 7.98
CA GLN A 61 3.53 -6.17 7.66
C GLN A 61 4.78 -5.30 7.90
N LYS A 62 5.44 -5.52 9.05
CA LYS A 62 6.70 -4.84 9.39
C LYS A 62 7.82 -5.21 8.43
N GLU A 63 7.90 -6.48 8.07
CA GLU A 63 8.88 -6.98 7.11
C GLU A 63 8.67 -6.41 5.71
N THR A 64 7.43 -6.35 5.24
CA THR A 64 7.11 -5.76 3.93
C THR A 64 7.50 -4.28 3.89
N PHE A 65 7.16 -3.52 4.94
CA PHE A 65 7.53 -2.11 5.02
C PHE A 65 9.04 -1.90 5.11
N PHE A 66 9.74 -2.75 5.86
CA PHE A 66 11.19 -2.74 5.94
C PHE A 66 11.83 -2.90 4.56
N ILE A 67 11.40 -3.90 3.78
CA ILE A 67 11.95 -4.11 2.44
C ILE A 67 11.64 -2.93 1.52
N TYR A 68 10.43 -2.33 1.59
CA TYR A 68 10.15 -1.12 0.81
C TYR A 68 11.09 0.04 1.15
N LYS A 69 11.41 0.26 2.43
CA LYS A 69 12.39 1.29 2.83
C LYS A 69 13.77 1.01 2.26
N GLU A 70 14.25 -0.23 2.34
CA GLU A 70 15.52 -0.63 1.73
C GLU A 70 15.51 -0.41 0.20
N THR A 71 14.44 -0.78 -0.50
CA THR A 71 14.29 -0.56 -1.95
C THR A 71 14.36 0.94 -2.30
N ILE A 72 13.75 1.79 -1.46
CA ILE A 72 13.76 3.25 -1.62
C ILE A 72 15.16 3.81 -1.38
N GLU A 73 15.81 3.43 -0.28
CA GLU A 73 17.15 3.92 0.11
C GLU A 73 18.25 3.51 -0.88
N ASN A 74 18.01 2.44 -1.66
CA ASN A 74 18.91 1.97 -2.71
C ASN A 74 18.47 2.43 -4.12
N ASP A 75 17.58 3.42 -4.26
CA ASP A 75 17.10 3.97 -5.53
C ASP A 75 16.47 2.93 -6.49
N ASN A 76 15.99 1.80 -5.96
CA ASN A 76 15.47 0.68 -6.75
C ASN A 76 13.95 0.71 -6.96
N LEU A 77 13.24 1.68 -6.39
CA LEU A 77 11.77 1.75 -6.48
C LEU A 77 11.28 2.25 -7.86
N LEU A 78 12.07 3.07 -8.54
CA LEU A 78 11.67 3.71 -9.79
C LEU A 78 12.08 2.88 -11.01
N ILE A 79 11.18 2.78 -11.99
CA ILE A 79 11.46 2.16 -13.30
C ILE A 79 11.47 3.28 -14.33
N GLY A 80 12.65 3.58 -14.87
CA GLY A 80 12.82 4.70 -15.81
C GLY A 80 12.47 6.07 -15.21
N GLY A 81 12.70 6.25 -13.89
CA GLY A 81 12.35 7.46 -13.16
C GLY A 81 10.86 7.60 -12.81
N ILE A 82 10.06 6.57 -13.06
CA ILE A 82 8.61 6.56 -12.80
C ILE A 82 8.29 5.54 -11.72
N ILE A 83 7.43 5.90 -10.77
CA ILE A 83 6.82 4.96 -9.81
C ILE A 83 5.46 4.51 -10.32
N SER A 84 5.18 3.20 -10.21
CA SER A 84 3.84 2.70 -10.54
C SER A 84 2.82 3.13 -9.48
N GLN A 85 1.55 3.33 -9.89
CA GLN A 85 0.46 3.61 -8.94
C GLN A 85 0.30 2.52 -7.89
N THR A 86 0.59 1.26 -8.27
CA THR A 86 0.52 0.11 -7.37
C THR A 86 1.61 0.17 -6.31
N ASP A 87 2.86 0.45 -6.68
CA ASP A 87 3.97 0.53 -5.73
C ASP A 87 3.79 1.73 -4.80
N PHE A 88 3.46 2.90 -5.34
CA PHE A 88 3.16 4.10 -4.55
C PHE A 88 2.11 3.81 -3.47
N ARG A 89 0.99 3.21 -3.89
CA ARG A 89 -0.08 2.81 -2.97
C ARG A 89 0.36 1.77 -1.94
N ASN A 90 1.12 0.76 -2.36
CA ASN A 90 1.50 -0.35 -1.48
C ASN A 90 2.47 0.11 -0.40
N VAL A 91 3.47 0.93 -0.77
CA VAL A 91 4.40 1.55 0.18
C VAL A 91 3.63 2.28 1.27
N ILE A 92 2.70 3.15 0.88
CA ILE A 92 1.85 3.92 1.82
C ILE A 92 1.00 2.98 2.66
N PHE A 93 0.36 1.97 2.04
CA PHE A 93 -0.46 1.01 2.77
C PHE A 93 0.31 0.32 3.89
N PHE A 94 1.52 -0.19 3.59
CA PHE A 94 2.33 -0.89 4.60
C PHE A 94 2.88 0.07 5.65
N ALA A 95 3.27 1.30 5.29
CA ALA A 95 3.67 2.34 6.25
C ALA A 95 2.54 2.63 7.26
N LEU A 96 1.31 2.83 6.77
CA LEU A 96 0.14 3.08 7.62
C LEU A 96 -0.17 1.89 8.53
N ARG A 97 -0.03 0.65 8.04
CA ARG A 97 -0.25 -0.57 8.84
C ARG A 97 0.71 -0.71 10.02
N VAL A 98 1.91 -0.15 9.91
CA VAL A 98 2.91 -0.17 10.98
C VAL A 98 2.95 1.12 11.79
N ASN A 99 1.96 2.01 11.61
CA ASN A 99 1.79 3.30 12.27
C ASN A 99 2.89 4.34 11.97
N GLU A 100 3.53 4.25 10.81
CA GLU A 100 4.58 5.18 10.37
C GLU A 100 3.94 6.34 9.57
N PHE A 101 3.11 7.14 10.24
CA PHE A 101 2.26 8.15 9.59
C PHE A 101 3.06 9.31 9.00
N ASP A 102 4.03 9.84 9.73
CA ASP A 102 4.84 10.98 9.28
C ASP A 102 5.76 10.57 8.12
N TRP A 103 6.28 9.34 8.18
CA TRP A 103 7.02 8.76 7.05
C TRP A 103 6.13 8.63 5.81
N ALA A 104 4.90 8.12 5.97
CA ALA A 104 3.96 7.96 4.86
C ALA A 104 3.58 9.32 4.24
N GLU A 105 3.38 10.34 5.07
CA GLU A 105 3.11 11.71 4.62
C GLU A 105 4.26 12.28 3.79
N ASN A 106 5.49 12.17 4.30
CA ASN A 106 6.68 12.60 3.56
C ASN A 106 6.83 11.85 2.23
N PHE A 107 6.67 10.53 2.25
CA PHE A 107 6.71 9.71 1.05
C PHE A 107 5.66 10.15 0.01
N ILE A 108 4.42 10.42 0.44
CA ILE A 108 3.36 10.91 -0.46
C ILE A 108 3.81 12.17 -1.18
N TYR A 109 4.31 13.17 -0.46
CA TYR A 109 4.70 14.44 -1.06
C TYR A 109 5.95 14.29 -1.95
N GLU A 110 6.99 13.62 -1.46
CA GLU A 110 8.26 13.47 -2.17
C GLU A 110 8.13 12.58 -3.41
N TYR A 111 7.45 11.45 -3.32
CA TYR A 111 7.37 10.49 -4.43
C TYR A 111 6.23 10.75 -5.40
N SER A 112 5.28 11.64 -5.06
CA SER A 112 4.21 12.02 -6.00
C SER A 112 4.73 12.61 -7.31
N GLN A 113 5.92 13.21 -7.32
CA GLN A 113 6.51 13.78 -8.52
C GLN A 113 6.93 12.74 -9.56
N TYR A 114 7.15 11.49 -9.14
CA TYR A 114 7.53 10.37 -10.01
C TYR A 114 6.32 9.61 -10.55
N LEU A 115 5.10 9.96 -10.15
CA LEU A 115 3.89 9.39 -10.73
C LEU A 115 3.65 9.99 -12.11
N ASP A 116 3.05 9.18 -12.99
CA ASP A 116 2.49 9.68 -14.25
C ASP A 116 1.52 10.85 -13.94
N PRO A 117 1.74 12.04 -14.55
CA PRO A 117 0.91 13.23 -14.30
C PRO A 117 -0.59 12.98 -14.48
N LYS A 118 -0.97 12.05 -15.35
CA LYS A 118 -2.37 11.66 -15.57
C LYS A 118 -3.03 11.10 -14.31
N TYR A 119 -2.28 10.41 -13.46
CA TYR A 119 -2.81 9.70 -12.29
C TYR A 119 -2.37 10.32 -10.96
N LYS A 120 -1.39 11.23 -10.98
CA LYS A 120 -0.77 11.84 -9.81
C LYS A 120 -1.79 12.40 -8.81
N ASP A 121 -2.63 13.34 -9.24
CA ASP A 121 -3.53 14.05 -8.32
C ASP A 121 -4.51 13.08 -7.63
N ASN A 122 -5.06 12.13 -8.40
CA ASN A 122 -5.98 11.13 -7.89
C ASN A 122 -5.30 10.21 -6.86
N ALA A 123 -4.08 9.77 -7.15
CA ALA A 123 -3.31 8.90 -6.27
C ALA A 123 -2.90 9.60 -4.97
N VAL A 124 -2.55 10.90 -5.05
CA VAL A 124 -2.18 11.72 -3.88
C VAL A 124 -3.40 11.96 -2.99
N GLU A 125 -4.51 12.44 -3.54
CA GLU A 125 -5.72 12.74 -2.75
C GLU A 125 -6.26 11.48 -2.06
N PHE A 126 -6.29 10.34 -2.77
CA PHE A 126 -6.71 9.08 -2.15
C PHE A 126 -5.73 8.61 -1.05
N SER A 127 -4.44 8.79 -1.26
CA SER A 127 -3.42 8.42 -0.27
C SER A 127 -3.49 9.28 0.99
N LEU A 128 -3.73 10.59 0.84
CA LEU A 128 -3.97 11.50 1.96
C LEU A 128 -5.25 11.16 2.70
N ALA A 129 -6.33 10.81 2.00
CA ALA A 129 -7.54 10.31 2.63
C ALA A 129 -7.28 9.08 3.52
N ARG A 130 -6.46 8.13 3.05
CA ARG A 130 -6.07 6.97 3.88
C ARG A 130 -5.23 7.37 5.09
N LEU A 131 -4.26 8.26 4.90
CA LEU A 131 -3.41 8.74 5.98
C LEU A 131 -4.26 9.38 7.09
N GLU A 132 -5.16 10.30 6.71
CA GLU A 132 -6.06 10.96 7.66
C GLU A 132 -7.04 10.00 8.32
N PHE A 133 -7.47 8.95 7.61
CA PHE A 133 -8.30 7.89 8.20
C PHE A 133 -7.57 7.16 9.34
N TYR A 134 -6.29 6.81 9.14
CA TYR A 134 -5.47 6.19 10.20
C TYR A 134 -5.18 7.17 11.35
N ARG A 135 -5.06 8.47 11.06
CA ARG A 135 -4.97 9.54 12.07
C ARG A 135 -6.30 9.85 12.77
N LYS A 136 -7.40 9.20 12.37
CA LYS A 136 -8.77 9.41 12.88
C LYS A 136 -9.34 10.82 12.60
N ASN A 137 -8.83 11.48 11.56
CA ASN A 137 -9.29 12.80 11.13
C ASN A 137 -10.38 12.66 10.06
N PHE A 138 -11.51 12.05 10.42
CA PHE A 138 -12.54 11.62 9.46
C PHE A 138 -13.14 12.75 8.61
N GLY A 139 -13.24 13.97 9.14
CA GLY A 139 -13.65 15.13 8.34
C GLY A 139 -12.71 15.40 7.14
N LYS A 140 -11.39 15.38 7.39
CA LYS A 140 -10.39 15.55 6.33
C LYS A 140 -10.39 14.38 5.34
N VAL A 141 -10.73 13.18 5.80
CA VAL A 141 -10.90 12.02 4.90
C VAL A 141 -11.94 12.35 3.83
N LEU A 142 -13.11 12.86 4.23
CA LEU A 142 -14.17 13.22 3.28
C LEU A 142 -13.74 14.36 2.35
N ASP A 143 -13.03 15.37 2.85
CA ASP A 143 -12.49 16.47 2.02
C ASP A 143 -11.57 15.98 0.92
N HIS A 144 -10.66 15.04 1.23
CA HIS A 144 -9.77 14.42 0.26
C HIS A 144 -10.53 13.53 -0.72
N LEU A 145 -11.45 12.69 -0.23
CA LEU A 145 -12.23 11.77 -1.07
C LEU A 145 -13.15 12.49 -2.07
N ASN A 146 -13.61 13.71 -1.75
CA ASN A 146 -14.40 14.53 -2.67
C ASN A 146 -13.62 14.99 -3.91
N LYS A 147 -12.29 14.97 -3.85
CA LYS A 147 -11.41 15.35 -4.97
C LYS A 147 -10.93 14.15 -5.80
N VAL A 148 -11.22 12.93 -5.35
CA VAL A 148 -10.84 11.69 -6.04
C VAL A 148 -11.78 11.45 -7.23
N SER A 149 -11.21 11.29 -8.43
CA SER A 149 -11.93 10.84 -9.61
C SER A 149 -12.25 9.34 -9.55
N TYR A 150 -13.41 8.99 -10.08
CA TYR A 150 -13.96 7.63 -10.13
C TYR A 150 -13.64 6.88 -11.44
N ASP A 151 -12.70 7.39 -12.25
CA ASP A 151 -12.36 6.80 -13.56
C ASP A 151 -11.73 5.39 -13.46
N ASP A 152 -11.22 5.04 -12.28
CA ASP A 152 -10.66 3.73 -11.97
C ASP A 152 -11.49 3.05 -10.87
N VAL A 153 -11.86 1.79 -11.15
CA VAL A 153 -12.68 0.93 -10.27
C VAL A 153 -12.04 0.77 -8.89
N TRP A 154 -10.71 0.71 -8.83
CA TRP A 154 -9.97 0.55 -7.59
C TRP A 154 -10.18 1.75 -6.65
N TYR A 155 -10.02 2.97 -7.17
CA TYR A 155 -10.29 4.19 -6.42
C TYR A 155 -11.78 4.32 -6.09
N THR A 156 -12.66 3.93 -7.00
CA THR A 156 -14.11 3.94 -6.75
C THR A 156 -14.50 3.09 -5.54
N LEU A 157 -14.03 1.85 -5.49
CA LEU A 157 -14.36 0.95 -4.38
C LEU A 157 -13.71 1.41 -3.08
N GLY A 158 -12.43 1.82 -3.14
CA GLY A 158 -11.70 2.32 -1.99
C GLY A 158 -12.34 3.57 -1.38
N THR A 159 -12.76 4.53 -2.22
CA THR A 159 -13.38 5.77 -1.78
C THR A 159 -14.70 5.50 -1.08
N LYS A 160 -15.56 4.66 -1.67
CA LYS A 160 -16.84 4.28 -1.04
C LYS A 160 -16.63 3.60 0.30
N ALA A 161 -15.67 2.69 0.40
CA ALA A 161 -15.36 2.01 1.65
C ALA A 161 -14.89 2.99 2.74
N LEU A 162 -13.98 3.91 2.41
CA LEU A 162 -13.49 4.93 3.36
C LEU A 162 -14.57 5.94 3.73
N GLN A 163 -15.42 6.36 2.79
CA GLN A 163 -16.57 7.24 3.07
C GLN A 163 -17.52 6.58 4.07
N ILE A 164 -17.94 5.34 3.81
CA ILE A 164 -18.85 4.60 4.69
C ILE A 164 -18.25 4.48 6.09
N ALA A 165 -16.98 4.11 6.19
CA ALA A 165 -16.29 4.01 7.48
C ALA A 165 -16.19 5.37 8.19
N SER A 166 -15.88 6.45 7.46
CA SER A 166 -15.74 7.79 8.04
C SER A 166 -17.07 8.37 8.53
N TYR A 167 -18.16 8.21 7.77
CA TYR A 167 -19.49 8.63 8.22
C TYR A 167 -19.96 7.86 9.45
N TYR A 168 -19.64 6.57 9.53
CA TYR A 168 -19.94 5.76 10.71
C TYR A 168 -19.22 6.28 11.96
N GLU A 169 -17.93 6.63 11.84
CA GLU A 169 -17.13 7.15 12.98
C GLU A 169 -17.53 8.58 13.39
N LEU A 170 -18.17 9.35 12.50
CA LEU A 170 -18.66 10.71 12.79
C LEU A 170 -20.09 10.74 13.36
N ASP A 171 -20.76 9.59 13.51
CA ASP A 171 -22.18 9.48 13.87
C ASP A 171 -23.13 10.26 12.92
N GLU A 172 -22.67 10.66 11.73
CA GLU A 172 -23.43 11.42 10.73
C GLU A 172 -24.23 10.51 9.78
N PHE A 173 -25.17 9.75 10.34
CA PHE A 173 -25.98 8.79 9.58
C PHE A 173 -26.90 9.41 8.50
N ASP A 174 -27.25 10.70 8.61
CA ASP A 174 -28.14 11.33 7.62
C ASP A 174 -27.41 11.63 6.29
N ALA A 175 -26.10 11.87 6.32
CA ALA A 175 -25.25 12.03 5.13
C ALA A 175 -24.98 10.69 4.40
N TRP A 176 -25.29 9.56 5.04
CA TRP A 176 -25.08 8.19 4.55
C TRP A 176 -26.18 7.72 3.55
N SER A 177 -27.39 8.30 3.63
CA SER A 177 -28.57 7.89 2.82
C SER A 177 -28.39 7.93 1.29
N PRO A 178 -27.71 8.91 0.68
CA PRO A 178 -27.57 8.98 -0.78
C PRO A 178 -26.62 7.93 -1.37
N ILE A 179 -25.61 7.51 -0.62
CA ILE A 179 -24.55 6.58 -1.07
C ILE A 179 -25.13 5.17 -1.23
N CYS A 180 -25.96 4.72 -0.28
CA CYS A 180 -26.64 3.42 -0.35
C CYS A 180 -27.66 3.32 -1.50
N ARG A 181 -28.25 4.43 -1.97
CA ARG A 181 -29.21 4.38 -3.09
C ARG A 181 -28.57 3.98 -4.42
N HIS A 182 -27.27 4.22 -4.60
CA HIS A 182 -26.50 3.78 -5.78
C HIS A 182 -25.92 2.36 -5.63
N SER A 183 -25.95 1.79 -4.42
CA SER A 183 -25.53 0.41 -4.14
C SER A 183 -26.67 -0.33 -3.45
N LYS A 184 -27.72 -0.66 -4.23
CA LYS A 184 -28.75 -1.60 -3.77
C LYS A 184 -28.10 -2.88 -3.25
N CYS A 185 -28.67 -3.40 -2.16
CA CYS A 185 -28.42 -4.69 -1.51
C CYS A 185 -27.38 -4.72 -0.38
N ILE A 186 -27.58 -3.94 0.69
CA ILE A 186 -27.33 -4.43 2.07
C ILE A 186 -28.34 -3.75 3.02
N SER A 187 -29.60 -4.19 3.03
CA SER A 187 -30.59 -3.73 4.03
C SER A 187 -31.20 -4.84 4.89
N ASP A 188 -30.85 -6.11 4.70
CA ASP A 188 -31.63 -7.21 5.27
C ASP A 188 -30.85 -8.03 6.32
N VAL A 189 -30.17 -7.37 7.28
CA VAL A 189 -29.56 -8.08 8.44
C VAL A 189 -29.89 -7.42 9.78
N LYS A 190 -31.04 -6.76 9.88
CA LYS A 190 -31.65 -6.45 11.19
C LYS A 190 -33.15 -6.62 11.10
N ASN A 191 -33.60 -7.88 11.03
CA ASN A 191 -34.88 -8.35 11.52
C ASN A 191 -34.93 -9.88 11.40
N HIS A 192 -34.26 -10.58 12.32
CA HIS A 192 -34.71 -11.80 13.01
C HIS A 192 -33.68 -12.22 14.06
#